data_AF-A0A7S4NML8-F1
#
_entry.id   AF-A0A7S4NML8-F1
#
_cell.length_a   1.000
_cell.length_b   1.000
_cell.length_c   1.000
_cell.angle_alpha   90.00
_cell.angle_beta   90.00
_cell.angle_gamma   90.00
#
_symmetry.space_group_name_H-M   'P 1'
#
loop_
_entity.id
_entity.type
_entity.pdbx_description
1 polymer ?
#
loop_
_entity_poly.entity_id
_entity_poly.type
_entity_poly.pdbx_seq_one_letter_code
_entity_poly.pdbx_strand_id
1 'polypeptide(L)'
;VCSAVRFVASKFKNIQKCVFISNANQEGVNLLTKEVLRTAYKQPFFGEEIPKQFFELETRLEKYRSSLMDTKGKYQSPPIVSWATFCRFCEASNIGNDKELACSFLHDVGSLIYFPEIDDNLITLDPSFLPDLFSSIVSMKNQFVKNGLLEVRDIKHIWVPPEYPTDLHSFFTSLLESFELVFRLGEERLLIPTLLSGTEIVDLSGTSTSEDPNVPLPPGIAPNPSPLLSSCPTSLSFPRYLHVLRDKEIAPLTRTFQFQCIPYGLFARVIVR
;
A
#
# COMPACT_ATOMS: atom_id res chain seq x y z
N VAL A 1 -33.81 5.00 -1.99
CA VAL A 1 -32.66 5.93 -1.78
C VAL A 1 -32.54 6.39 -0.33
N CYS A 2 -33.59 6.93 0.31
CA CYS A 2 -33.52 7.43 1.70
C CYS A 2 -33.18 6.39 2.78
N SER A 3 -33.56 5.12 2.63
CA SER A 3 -33.29 4.07 3.65
C SER A 3 -31.81 3.71 3.74
N ALA A 4 -31.14 3.50 2.61
CA ALA A 4 -29.71 3.18 2.54
C ALA A 4 -28.84 4.35 3.05
N VAL A 5 -29.19 5.59 2.69
CA VAL A 5 -28.49 6.79 3.17
C VAL A 5 -28.63 6.94 4.68
N ARG A 6 -29.82 6.71 5.24
CA ARG A 6 -30.04 6.72 6.70
C ARG A 6 -29.25 5.62 7.41
N PHE A 7 -29.20 4.42 6.83
CA PHE A 7 -28.41 3.32 7.38
C PHE A 7 -26.92 3.67 7.44
N VAL A 8 -26.35 4.15 6.34
CA VAL A 8 -24.93 4.55 6.25
C VAL A 8 -24.61 5.70 7.23
N ALA A 9 -25.46 6.73 7.30
CA ALA A 9 -25.28 7.84 8.23
C ALA A 9 -25.38 7.40 9.70
N SER A 10 -26.24 6.43 10.02
CA SER A 10 -26.34 5.89 11.38
C SER A 10 -25.13 5.04 11.78
N LYS A 11 -24.53 4.33 10.81
CA LYS A 11 -23.41 3.43 11.05
C LYS A 11 -22.07 4.17 11.11
N PHE A 12 -21.89 5.22 10.30
CA PHE A 12 -20.62 5.94 10.17
C PHE A 12 -20.75 7.40 10.59
N LYS A 13 -20.36 7.70 11.83
CA LYS A 13 -20.50 9.03 12.45
C LYS A 13 -19.69 10.14 11.74
N ASN A 14 -18.63 9.77 11.01
CA ASN A 14 -17.80 10.72 10.27
C ASN A 14 -18.46 11.22 8.98
N ILE A 15 -19.51 10.55 8.49
CA ILE A 15 -20.24 10.96 7.28
C ILE A 15 -21.17 12.12 7.64
N GLN A 16 -20.81 13.33 7.20
CA GLN A 16 -21.56 14.55 7.50
C GLN A 16 -22.83 14.71 6.62
N LYS A 17 -22.76 14.32 5.35
CA LYS A 17 -23.86 14.46 4.40
C LYS A 17 -23.66 13.58 3.16
N CYS A 18 -24.76 13.13 2.55
CA CYS A 18 -24.76 12.48 1.24
C CYS A 18 -25.34 13.44 0.19
N VAL A 19 -24.60 13.67 -0.90
CA VAL A 19 -25.00 14.53 -2.02
C VAL A 19 -24.97 13.71 -3.29
N PHE A 20 -26.01 13.79 -4.10
CA PHE A 20 -26.07 13.15 -5.41
C PHE A 20 -25.53 14.14 -6.44
N ILE A 21 -24.55 13.72 -7.22
CA ILE A 21 -23.93 14.51 -8.26
C ILE A 21 -23.98 13.76 -9.58
N SER A 22 -23.99 14.50 -10.68
CA SER A 22 -23.74 13.93 -12.00
C SER A 22 -22.69 14.78 -12.70
N ASN A 23 -21.57 14.15 -13.05
CA ASN A 23 -20.46 14.82 -13.72
C ASN A 23 -20.79 15.18 -15.18
N ALA A 24 -21.75 14.46 -15.79
CA ALA A 24 -22.14 14.68 -17.19
C ALA A 24 -22.94 15.98 -17.39
N ASN A 25 -23.86 16.28 -16.46
CA ASN A 25 -24.72 17.46 -16.50
C ASN A 25 -24.36 18.52 -15.44
N GLN A 26 -23.30 18.28 -14.65
CA GLN A 26 -22.85 19.14 -13.54
C GLN A 26 -23.92 19.35 -12.45
N GLU A 27 -24.95 18.51 -12.40
CA GLU A 27 -26.01 18.60 -11.41
C GLU A 27 -25.48 18.22 -10.02
N GLY A 28 -25.91 18.97 -9.00
CA GLY A 28 -25.51 18.71 -7.61
C GLY A 28 -24.08 19.13 -7.24
N VAL A 29 -23.23 19.50 -8.19
CA VAL A 29 -21.82 19.91 -7.93
C VAL A 29 -21.77 21.17 -7.07
N ASN A 30 -22.56 22.19 -7.38
CA ASN A 30 -22.64 23.41 -6.56
C ASN A 30 -23.10 23.12 -5.11
N LEU A 31 -24.02 22.18 -4.95
CA LEU A 31 -24.48 21.74 -3.63
C LEU A 31 -23.36 21.02 -2.88
N LEU A 32 -22.62 20.14 -3.56
CA LEU A 32 -21.45 19.47 -2.99
C LEU A 32 -20.41 20.48 -2.54
N THR A 33 -20.04 21.44 -3.39
CA THR A 33 -19.07 22.50 -3.05
C THR A 33 -19.50 23.28 -1.81
N LYS A 34 -20.78 23.67 -1.72
CA LYS A 34 -21.32 24.37 -0.54
C LYS A 34 -21.21 23.53 0.73
N GLU A 35 -21.47 22.23 0.65
CA GLU A 35 -21.39 21.33 1.81
C GLU A 35 -19.96 21.00 2.22
N VAL A 36 -19.04 20.89 1.25
CA VAL A 36 -17.61 20.78 1.51
C VAL A 36 -17.11 22.02 2.24
N LEU A 37 -17.42 23.22 1.73
CA LEU A 37 -17.07 24.48 2.39
C LEU A 37 -17.64 24.55 3.81
N ARG A 38 -18.93 24.24 3.99
CA ARG A 38 -19.57 24.23 5.32
C ARG A 38 -18.89 23.24 6.29
N THR A 39 -18.38 22.12 5.79
CA THR A 39 -17.70 21.12 6.62
C THR A 39 -16.26 21.54 6.93
N ALA A 40 -15.58 22.17 5.97
CA ALA A 40 -14.25 22.76 6.15
C ALA A 40 -14.26 23.88 7.22
N TYR A 41 -15.26 24.78 7.18
CA TYR A 41 -15.43 25.83 8.19
C TYR A 41 -15.66 25.33 9.63
N LYS A 42 -16.05 24.07 9.80
CA LYS A 42 -16.27 23.45 11.12
C LYS A 42 -15.03 22.76 11.67
N GLN A 43 -13.99 22.60 10.85
CA GLN A 43 -12.77 21.95 11.32
C GLN A 43 -12.09 22.84 12.36
N PRO A 44 -11.48 22.25 13.40
CA PRO A 44 -10.92 23.01 14.52
C PRO A 44 -9.78 23.94 14.10
N PHE A 45 -9.01 23.53 13.10
CA PHE A 45 -7.87 24.28 12.58
C PHE A 45 -8.24 25.38 11.57
N PHE A 46 -9.52 25.50 11.21
CA PHE A 46 -9.95 26.53 10.26
C PHE A 46 -9.84 27.92 10.90
N GLY A 47 -9.03 28.79 10.32
CA GLY A 47 -8.80 30.16 10.81
C GLY A 47 -7.58 30.29 11.73
N GLU A 48 -6.79 29.24 11.91
CA GLU A 48 -5.48 29.34 12.56
C GLU A 48 -4.52 30.22 11.74
N GLU A 49 -3.72 31.02 12.43
CA GLU A 49 -2.70 31.86 11.81
C GLU A 49 -1.43 31.04 11.57
N ILE A 50 -1.07 30.86 10.31
CA ILE A 50 0.13 30.11 9.92
C ILE A 50 1.26 31.12 9.59
N PRO A 51 2.48 30.92 10.10
CA PRO A 51 3.62 31.77 9.78
C PRO A 51 3.87 31.82 8.27
N LYS A 52 4.04 33.04 7.72
CA LYS A 52 4.32 33.25 6.29
C LYS A 52 5.60 32.56 5.82
N GLN A 53 6.55 32.39 6.73
CA GLN A 53 7.83 31.73 6.52
C GLN A 53 7.66 30.28 6.06
N PHE A 54 6.59 29.59 6.49
CA PHE A 54 6.34 28.19 6.13
C PHE A 54 5.95 28.07 4.65
N PHE A 55 5.12 28.99 4.14
CA PHE A 55 4.79 29.07 2.73
C PHE A 55 5.99 29.50 1.86
N GLU A 56 6.87 30.35 2.40
CA GLU A 56 8.12 30.70 1.71
C GLU A 56 9.06 29.49 1.61
N LEU A 57 9.18 28.69 2.68
CA LEU A 57 9.90 27.43 2.67
C LEU A 57 9.31 26.46 1.64
N GLU A 58 7.99 26.26 1.64
CA GLU A 58 7.30 25.41 0.65
C GLU A 58 7.61 25.85 -0.78
N THR A 59 7.50 27.14 -1.07
CA THR A 59 7.82 27.71 -2.39
C THR A 59 9.26 27.43 -2.82
N ARG A 60 10.21 27.45 -1.87
CA ARG A 60 11.62 27.16 -2.15
C ARG A 60 11.86 25.67 -2.38
N LEU A 61 11.23 24.80 -1.60
CA LEU A 61 11.30 23.36 -1.79
C LEU A 61 10.70 22.94 -3.14
N GLU A 62 9.59 23.55 -3.55
CA GLU A 62 8.98 23.28 -4.86
C GLU A 62 9.89 23.71 -6.02
N LYS A 63 10.55 24.87 -5.90
CA LYS A 63 11.58 25.31 -6.88
C LYS A 63 12.75 24.34 -6.94
N TYR A 64 13.22 23.87 -5.80
CA TYR A 64 14.30 22.88 -5.73
C TYR A 64 13.87 21.57 -6.38
N ARG A 65 12.69 21.04 -6.03
CA ARG A 65 12.10 19.85 -6.65
C ARG A 65 12.01 19.97 -8.17
N SER A 66 11.51 21.09 -8.67
CA SER A 66 11.41 21.37 -10.11
C SER A 66 12.78 21.36 -10.80
N SER A 67 13.85 21.76 -10.09
CA SER A 67 15.22 21.72 -10.64
C SER A 67 15.80 20.32 -10.76
N LEU A 68 15.25 19.33 -10.04
CA LEU A 68 15.66 17.92 -10.12
C LEU A 68 15.02 17.19 -11.31
N MET A 69 14.02 17.80 -11.95
CA MET A 69 13.32 17.21 -13.09
C MET A 69 14.04 17.50 -14.41
N ASP A 70 13.99 16.55 -15.34
CA ASP A 70 14.38 16.74 -16.73
C ASP A 70 13.27 17.44 -17.55
N THR A 71 13.56 17.73 -18.82
CA THR A 71 12.59 18.34 -19.75
C THR A 71 11.37 17.46 -20.05
N LYS A 72 11.39 16.19 -19.64
CA LYS A 72 10.32 15.21 -19.82
C LYS A 72 9.53 14.96 -18.53
N GLY A 73 9.85 15.68 -17.44
CA GLY A 73 9.20 15.53 -16.14
C GLY A 73 9.67 14.31 -15.33
N LYS A 74 10.81 13.69 -15.68
CA LYS A 74 11.44 12.62 -14.91
C LYS A 74 12.50 13.16 -13.98
N TYR A 75 12.60 12.57 -12.79
CA TYR A 75 13.63 12.91 -11.82
C TYR A 75 15.02 12.44 -12.29
N GLN A 76 15.97 13.38 -12.35
CA GLN A 76 17.39 13.08 -12.55
C GLN A 76 18.03 12.54 -11.28
N SER A 77 17.46 12.90 -10.12
CA SER A 77 17.79 12.35 -8.81
C SER A 77 16.50 12.27 -7.99
N PRO A 78 16.35 11.29 -7.08
CA PRO A 78 15.15 11.18 -6.27
C PRO A 78 14.92 12.47 -5.48
N PRO A 79 13.64 12.89 -5.29
CA PRO A 79 13.29 14.10 -4.56
C PRO A 79 13.41 13.88 -3.05
N ILE A 80 14.58 13.47 -2.58
CA ILE A 80 14.88 13.16 -1.18
C ILE A 80 16.06 14.02 -0.75
N VAL A 81 15.96 14.59 0.45
CA VAL A 81 17.02 15.43 1.03
C VAL A 81 17.32 14.99 2.45
N SER A 82 18.54 15.28 2.90
CA SER A 82 18.90 15.08 4.31
C SER A 82 18.28 16.14 5.21
N TRP A 83 18.14 15.83 6.50
CA TRP A 83 17.67 16.75 7.53
C TRP A 83 18.55 18.00 7.60
N ALA A 84 19.87 17.82 7.47
CA ALA A 84 20.81 18.93 7.39
C ALA A 84 20.54 19.85 6.18
N THR A 85 20.20 19.28 5.03
CA THR A 85 19.85 20.05 3.83
C THR A 85 18.52 20.78 4.02
N PHE A 86 17.53 20.14 4.63
CA PHE A 86 16.26 20.75 5.00
C PHE A 86 16.45 21.92 5.98
N CYS A 87 17.32 21.76 6.98
CA CYS A 87 17.67 22.83 7.91
C CYS A 87 18.23 24.07 7.20
N ARG A 88 19.04 23.88 6.16
CA ARG A 88 19.55 25.00 5.34
C ARG A 88 18.44 25.73 4.59
N PHE A 89 17.43 25.01 4.10
CA PHE A 89 16.25 25.65 3.49
C PHE A 89 15.45 26.44 4.53
N CYS A 90 15.31 25.90 5.76
CA CYS A 90 14.66 26.59 6.87
C CYS A 90 15.38 27.90 7.22
N GLU A 91 16.70 27.84 7.41
CA GLU A 91 17.53 29.03 7.69
C GLU A 91 17.39 30.08 6.59
N ALA A 92 17.41 29.65 5.33
CA ALA A 92 17.26 30.55 4.21
C ALA A 92 15.86 31.22 4.17
N SER A 93 14.82 30.56 4.71
CA SER A 93 13.45 31.09 4.88
C SER A 93 13.23 31.82 6.20
N ASN A 94 14.29 32.13 6.96
CA ASN A 94 14.23 32.75 8.29
C ASN A 94 13.46 31.92 9.33
N ILE A 95 13.47 30.58 9.21
CA ILE A 95 12.97 29.65 10.21
C ILE A 95 14.13 29.23 11.09
N GLY A 96 14.19 29.81 12.29
CA GLY A 96 15.22 29.56 13.28
C GLY A 96 14.99 28.27 14.04
N ASN A 97 14.30 28.34 15.19
CA ASN A 97 14.12 27.20 16.08
C ASN A 97 12.89 26.33 15.74
N ASP A 98 12.02 26.78 14.86
CA ASP A 98 10.74 26.12 14.56
C ASP A 98 10.85 25.15 13.36
N LYS A 99 12.00 24.50 13.17
CA LYS A 99 12.27 23.67 11.99
C LYS A 99 11.43 22.40 11.99
N GLU A 100 11.33 21.76 13.15
CA GLU A 100 10.52 20.55 13.39
C GLU A 100 9.04 20.86 13.21
N LEU A 101 8.58 22.02 13.69
CA LEU A 101 7.20 22.49 13.50
C LEU A 101 6.90 22.75 12.02
N ALA A 102 7.83 23.41 11.30
CA ALA A 102 7.69 23.62 9.87
C ALA A 102 7.65 22.30 9.09
N CYS A 103 8.49 21.33 9.47
CA CYS A 103 8.49 19.99 8.88
C CYS A 103 7.16 19.27 9.12
N SER A 104 6.67 19.25 10.36
CA SER A 104 5.37 18.64 10.70
C SER A 104 4.23 19.30 9.93
N PHE A 105 4.21 20.63 9.86
CA PHE A 105 3.21 21.36 9.10
C PHE A 105 3.21 20.96 7.61
N LEU A 106 4.39 20.95 6.97
CA LEU A 106 4.49 20.57 5.56
C LEU A 106 4.18 19.08 5.33
N HIS A 107 4.41 18.23 6.33
CA HIS A 107 3.98 16.85 6.32
C HIS A 107 2.46 16.71 6.37
N ASP A 108 1.80 17.43 7.27
CA ASP A 108 0.35 17.39 7.47
C ASP A 108 -0.41 17.96 6.26
N VAL A 109 0.13 18.99 5.62
CA VAL A 109 -0.40 19.56 4.37
C VAL A 109 -0.16 18.62 3.18
N GLY A 110 0.83 17.72 3.29
CA GLY A 110 1.22 16.81 2.23
C GLY A 110 2.11 17.46 1.17
N SER A 111 2.87 18.50 1.52
CA SER A 111 3.87 19.11 0.64
C SER A 111 5.19 18.35 0.67
N LEU A 112 5.47 17.63 1.76
CA LEU A 112 6.58 16.68 1.89
C LEU A 112 6.16 15.50 2.77
N ILE A 113 7.00 14.47 2.86
CA ILE A 113 6.81 13.33 3.74
C ILE A 113 8.08 13.10 4.55
N TYR A 114 7.92 13.02 5.88
CA TYR A 114 8.99 12.72 6.81
C TYR A 114 8.56 11.58 7.74
N PHE A 115 9.37 10.52 7.81
CA PHE A 115 9.13 9.35 8.66
C PHE A 115 10.33 9.13 9.57
N PRO A 116 10.41 9.83 10.72
CA PRO A 116 11.56 9.74 11.62
C PRO A 116 11.79 8.33 12.16
N GLU A 117 10.73 7.52 12.24
CA GLU A 117 10.80 6.13 12.72
C GLU A 117 11.46 5.18 11.71
N ILE A 118 11.59 5.61 10.45
CA ILE A 118 12.22 4.84 9.37
C ILE A 118 13.64 5.32 9.15
N ASP A 119 13.80 6.63 8.98
CA ASP A 119 15.08 7.31 8.87
C ASP A 119 14.90 8.77 9.33
N ASP A 120 15.57 9.13 10.42
CA ASP A 120 15.49 10.46 11.02
C ASP A 120 16.22 11.54 10.22
N ASN A 121 17.08 11.13 9.29
CA ASN A 121 17.86 12.01 8.46
C ASN A 121 17.26 12.21 7.07
N LEU A 122 16.37 11.36 6.57
CA LEU A 122 15.84 11.48 5.20
C LEU A 122 14.42 12.05 5.13
N ILE A 123 14.23 13.07 4.28
CA ILE A 123 12.93 13.70 4.01
C ILE A 123 12.61 13.55 2.52
N THR A 124 11.41 13.06 2.21
CA THR A 124 10.90 12.97 0.85
C THR A 124 10.16 14.27 0.50
N LEU A 125 10.70 15.05 -0.45
CA LEU A 125 10.14 16.34 -0.87
C LEU A 125 8.95 16.20 -1.84
N ASP A 126 8.81 15.07 -2.51
CA ASP A 126 7.64 14.81 -3.36
C ASP A 126 6.89 13.55 -2.92
N PRO A 127 5.72 13.70 -2.29
CA PRO A 127 4.85 12.57 -1.96
C PRO A 127 4.51 11.68 -3.15
N SER A 128 4.44 12.24 -4.35
CA SER A 128 4.06 11.54 -5.59
C SER A 128 5.11 10.51 -6.03
N PHE A 129 6.35 10.65 -5.55
CA PHE A 129 7.42 9.69 -5.81
C PHE A 129 7.20 8.35 -5.10
N LEU A 130 6.55 8.34 -3.92
CA LEU A 130 6.36 7.11 -3.15
C LEU A 130 5.46 6.08 -3.85
N PRO A 131 4.32 6.44 -4.45
CA PRO A 131 3.53 5.52 -5.27
C PRO A 131 4.33 4.86 -6.40
N ASP A 132 5.20 5.62 -7.09
CA ASP A 132 6.02 5.08 -8.18
C ASP A 132 7.06 4.09 -7.64
N LEU A 133 7.71 4.44 -6.52
CA LEU A 133 8.60 3.54 -5.80
C LEU A 133 7.88 2.26 -5.37
N PHE A 134 6.68 2.35 -4.78
CA PHE A 134 5.92 1.17 -4.35
C PHE A 134 5.52 0.30 -5.54
N SER A 135 5.02 0.93 -6.61
CA SER A 135 4.63 0.25 -7.84
C SER A 135 5.79 -0.49 -8.49
N SER A 136 7.01 0.04 -8.40
CA SER A 136 8.21 -0.60 -8.93
C SER A 136 8.44 -2.01 -8.38
N ILE A 137 7.99 -2.28 -7.14
CA ILE A 137 8.12 -3.58 -6.48
C ILE A 137 6.82 -4.39 -6.55
N VAL A 138 5.67 -3.80 -6.20
CA VAL A 138 4.42 -4.57 -6.08
C VAL A 138 3.79 -4.95 -7.42
N SER A 139 4.05 -4.18 -8.48
CA SER A 139 3.54 -4.44 -9.83
C SER A 139 4.49 -5.30 -10.66
N MET A 140 5.56 -5.81 -10.05
CA MET A 140 6.61 -6.52 -10.75
C MET A 140 6.13 -7.85 -11.31
N LYS A 141 6.26 -8.01 -12.63
CA LYS A 141 6.07 -9.29 -13.34
C LYS A 141 7.41 -9.84 -13.85
N ASN A 142 8.50 -9.54 -13.14
CA ASN A 142 9.85 -9.87 -13.59
C ASN A 142 10.26 -11.29 -13.22
N GLN A 143 11.26 -11.79 -13.95
CA GLN A 143 11.94 -13.08 -13.70
C GLN A 143 12.64 -13.15 -12.32
N PHE A 144 12.87 -12.01 -11.66
CA PHE A 144 13.58 -11.90 -10.39
C PHE A 144 12.71 -12.25 -9.17
N VAL A 145 11.39 -12.11 -9.28
CA VAL A 145 10.47 -12.49 -8.18
C VAL A 145 9.94 -13.88 -8.47
N LYS A 146 10.38 -14.86 -7.67
CA LYS A 146 9.93 -16.25 -7.78
C LYS A 146 8.96 -16.55 -6.64
N ASN A 147 7.69 -16.75 -6.96
CA ASN A 147 6.63 -17.01 -5.99
C ASN A 147 6.65 -16.01 -4.81
N GLY A 148 6.61 -14.71 -5.12
CA GLY A 148 6.66 -13.64 -4.12
C GLY A 148 7.99 -13.46 -3.38
N LEU A 149 9.03 -14.24 -3.67
CA LEU A 149 10.36 -14.08 -3.08
C LEU A 149 11.27 -13.27 -4.02
N LEU A 150 11.88 -12.22 -3.47
CA LEU A 150 12.88 -11.38 -4.10
C LEU A 150 14.19 -11.49 -3.31
N GLU A 151 15.31 -11.72 -3.99
CA GLU A 151 16.62 -11.70 -3.33
C GLU A 151 17.15 -10.27 -3.23
N VAL A 152 17.75 -9.91 -2.09
CA VAL A 152 18.27 -8.55 -1.84
C VAL A 152 19.33 -8.16 -2.87
N ARG A 153 20.13 -9.13 -3.33
CA ARG A 153 21.13 -8.91 -4.39
C ARG A 153 20.53 -8.51 -5.74
N ASP A 154 19.27 -8.85 -6.00
CA ASP A 154 18.59 -8.56 -7.26
C ASP A 154 17.90 -7.19 -7.25
N ILE A 155 17.78 -6.53 -6.09
CA ILE A 155 17.20 -5.18 -5.96
C ILE A 155 17.91 -4.18 -6.88
N LYS A 156 19.23 -4.27 -7.03
CA LYS A 156 20.02 -3.42 -7.92
C LYS A 156 19.63 -3.51 -9.40
N HIS A 157 18.97 -4.59 -9.81
CA HIS A 157 18.47 -4.76 -11.18
C HIS A 157 17.08 -4.13 -11.37
N ILE A 158 16.39 -3.85 -10.27
CA ILE A 158 15.07 -3.22 -10.24
C ILE A 158 15.24 -1.71 -10.09
N TRP A 159 16.02 -1.30 -9.12
CA TRP A 159 16.31 0.08 -8.77
C TRP A 159 17.64 0.50 -9.38
N VAL A 160 17.55 1.09 -10.56
CA VAL A 160 18.71 1.47 -11.37
C VAL A 160 18.98 2.98 -11.24
N PRO A 161 20.25 3.40 -11.07
CA PRO A 161 20.63 4.81 -11.12
C PRO A 161 20.35 5.44 -12.50
N PRO A 162 20.05 6.75 -12.57
CA PRO A 162 20.12 7.72 -11.48
C PRO A 162 18.80 7.87 -10.69
N GLU A 163 17.72 7.24 -11.15
CA GLU A 163 16.38 7.36 -10.56
C GLU A 163 16.31 6.76 -9.15
N TYR A 164 16.99 5.63 -8.93
CA TYR A 164 17.09 4.97 -7.63
C TYR A 164 18.55 4.73 -7.24
N PRO A 165 19.21 5.70 -6.59
CA PRO A 165 20.59 5.59 -6.09
C PRO A 165 20.77 4.44 -5.09
N THR A 166 21.89 3.72 -5.20
CA THR A 166 22.18 2.52 -4.39
C THR A 166 22.23 2.79 -2.89
N ASP A 167 22.69 3.97 -2.49
CA ASP A 167 22.75 4.45 -1.10
C ASP A 167 21.36 4.56 -0.47
N LEU A 168 20.30 4.76 -1.26
CA LEU A 168 18.93 4.89 -0.79
C LEU A 168 18.15 3.56 -0.82
N HIS A 169 18.71 2.47 -1.34
CA HIS A 169 18.01 1.18 -1.43
C HIS A 169 17.60 0.63 -0.06
N SER A 170 18.43 0.82 0.97
CA SER A 170 18.12 0.43 2.34
C SER A 170 16.93 1.23 2.90
N PHE A 171 16.91 2.54 2.65
CA PHE A 171 15.80 3.42 3.02
C PHE A 171 14.51 3.00 2.32
N PHE A 172 14.54 2.78 1.00
CA PHE A 172 13.37 2.34 0.23
C PHE A 172 12.81 1.01 0.72
N THR A 173 13.69 0.07 1.08
CA THR A 173 13.28 -1.24 1.62
C THR A 173 12.62 -1.08 2.99
N SER A 174 13.21 -0.28 3.87
CA SER A 174 12.65 0.00 5.21
C SER A 174 11.30 0.74 5.11
N LEU A 175 11.15 1.59 4.09
CA LEU A 175 9.89 2.23 3.77
C LEU A 175 8.82 1.21 3.37
N LEU A 176 9.12 0.33 2.43
CA LEU A 176 8.20 -0.75 2.01
C LEU A 176 7.80 -1.69 3.16
N GLU A 177 8.74 -1.99 4.07
CA GLU A 177 8.49 -2.76 5.28
C GLU A 177 7.51 -2.03 6.21
N SER A 178 7.70 -0.73 6.42
CA SER A 178 6.84 0.10 7.28
C SER A 178 5.40 0.24 6.74
N PHE A 179 5.23 0.16 5.42
CA PHE A 179 3.92 0.12 4.77
C PHE A 179 3.32 -1.30 4.69
N GLU A 180 3.96 -2.30 5.29
CA GLU A 180 3.57 -3.72 5.27
C GLU A 180 3.42 -4.29 3.84
N LEU A 181 4.21 -3.77 2.89
CA LEU A 181 4.20 -4.20 1.48
C LEU A 181 5.22 -5.31 1.21
N VAL A 182 6.33 -5.28 1.95
CA VAL A 182 7.44 -6.23 1.82
C VAL A 182 7.85 -6.67 3.22
N PHE A 183 8.37 -7.89 3.35
CA PHE A 183 8.87 -8.43 4.60
C PHE A 183 10.24 -9.09 4.44
N ARG A 184 11.14 -8.88 5.39
CA ARG A 184 12.48 -9.47 5.34
C ARG A 184 12.49 -10.90 5.88
N LEU A 185 12.81 -11.86 5.01
CA LEU A 185 13.05 -13.27 5.36
C LEU A 185 14.56 -13.48 5.57
N GLY A 186 15.04 -13.25 6.79
CA GLY A 186 16.47 -13.31 7.10
C GLY A 186 17.23 -12.09 6.57
N GLU A 187 18.47 -12.26 6.13
CA GLU A 187 19.28 -11.13 5.64
C GLU A 187 19.25 -10.99 4.10
N GLU A 188 18.95 -12.07 3.38
CA GLU A 188 19.17 -12.13 1.94
C GLU A 188 17.88 -12.09 1.09
N ARG A 189 16.70 -12.19 1.71
CA ARG A 189 15.44 -12.37 0.99
C ARG A 189 14.34 -11.43 1.50
N LEU A 190 13.51 -10.99 0.56
CA LEU A 190 12.33 -10.19 0.74
C LEU A 190 11.11 -10.98 0.26
N LEU A 191 10.05 -10.99 1.05
CA LEU A 191 8.74 -11.53 0.73
C LEU A 191 7.82 -10.41 0.29
N ILE A 192 7.18 -10.57 -0.85
CA ILE A 192 6.16 -9.67 -1.40
C ILE A 192 4.85 -10.46 -1.43
N PRO A 193 3.99 -10.33 -0.39
CA PRO A 193 2.83 -11.21 -0.23
C PRO A 193 1.82 -11.11 -1.39
N THR A 194 1.72 -9.96 -2.05
CA THR A 194 0.83 -9.74 -3.19
C THR A 194 1.26 -10.50 -4.45
N LEU A 195 2.52 -10.93 -4.51
CA LEU A 195 3.11 -11.67 -5.63
C LEU A 195 3.24 -13.18 -5.33
N LEU A 196 2.70 -13.65 -4.19
CA LEU A 196 2.56 -15.07 -3.93
C LEU A 196 1.62 -15.69 -4.96
N SER A 197 2.09 -16.71 -5.65
CA SER A 197 1.24 -17.48 -6.56
C SER A 197 0.24 -18.22 -5.69
N GLY A 198 -1.07 -18.02 -5.94
CA GLY A 198 -2.16 -18.59 -5.14
C GLY A 198 -2.25 -20.12 -5.15
N THR A 199 -1.25 -20.81 -5.69
CA THR A 199 -1.23 -22.26 -5.86
C THR A 199 0.21 -22.72 -5.97
N GLU A 200 0.78 -23.32 -4.91
CA GLU A 200 1.68 -24.47 -5.01
C GLU A 200 1.65 -25.21 -3.67
N ILE A 201 0.73 -26.17 -3.56
CA ILE A 201 1.00 -27.34 -2.72
C ILE A 201 2.12 -28.06 -3.46
N VAL A 202 3.36 -27.85 -3.03
CA VAL A 202 4.48 -28.66 -3.49
C VAL A 202 4.22 -30.08 -2.97
N ASP A 203 3.66 -30.93 -3.83
CA ASP A 203 3.53 -32.36 -3.57
C ASP A 203 4.94 -32.95 -3.55
N LEU A 204 5.56 -32.93 -2.38
CA LEU A 204 6.76 -33.71 -2.08
C LEU A 204 6.37 -35.19 -1.90
N SER A 205 5.81 -35.80 -2.94
CA SER A 205 5.78 -37.24 -3.11
C SER A 205 6.46 -37.58 -4.42
N GLY A 206 7.78 -37.72 -4.37
CA GLY A 206 8.46 -38.58 -5.31
C GLY A 206 7.95 -40.01 -5.11
N THR A 207 7.22 -40.54 -6.09
CA THR A 207 7.34 -41.93 -6.52
C THR A 207 6.65 -42.10 -7.86
N SER A 208 7.44 -42.48 -8.85
CA SER A 208 7.03 -43.02 -10.14
C SER A 208 6.13 -44.25 -9.98
N THR A 209 4.98 -44.29 -10.65
CA THR A 209 4.48 -45.50 -11.32
C THR A 209 3.43 -45.15 -12.39
N SER A 210 3.54 -45.89 -13.48
CA SER A 210 2.85 -45.97 -14.77
C SER A 210 1.34 -46.29 -14.78
N GLU A 211 0.72 -45.93 -15.93
CA GLU A 211 -0.43 -46.56 -16.63
C GLU A 211 -1.84 -46.40 -15.97
N ASP A 212 -2.95 -46.05 -16.64
CA ASP A 212 -3.46 -46.46 -17.97
C ASP A 212 -4.51 -45.46 -18.55
N PRO A 213 -4.81 -45.48 -19.87
CA PRO A 213 -5.77 -44.59 -20.53
C PRO A 213 -7.03 -45.32 -21.03
N ASN A 214 -8.21 -45.15 -20.39
CA ASN A 214 -9.52 -45.42 -21.02
C ASN A 214 -10.69 -45.17 -20.05
N VAL A 215 -11.41 -44.03 -20.16
CA VAL A 215 -12.89 -43.97 -19.96
C VAL A 215 -13.47 -42.78 -20.76
N PRO A 216 -14.58 -42.92 -21.53
CA PRO A 216 -15.17 -41.84 -22.33
C PRO A 216 -16.19 -40.97 -21.56
N LEU A 217 -16.26 -39.68 -21.93
CA LEU A 217 -17.21 -38.67 -21.41
C LEU A 217 -18.61 -38.81 -22.05
N PRO A 218 -19.72 -38.63 -21.31
CA PRO A 218 -21.04 -38.38 -21.91
C PRO A 218 -21.35 -36.88 -22.08
N PRO A 219 -22.16 -36.49 -23.09
CA PRO A 219 -22.39 -35.10 -23.46
C PRO A 219 -23.66 -34.48 -22.83
N GLY A 220 -23.61 -33.17 -22.62
CA GLY A 220 -24.79 -32.30 -22.73
C GLY A 220 -25.26 -31.59 -21.46
N ILE A 221 -24.86 -30.32 -21.28
CA ILE A 221 -25.66 -29.28 -20.61
C ILE A 221 -25.36 -27.92 -21.26
N ALA A 222 -26.41 -27.27 -21.78
CA ALA A 222 -26.44 -25.82 -22.05
C ALA A 222 -27.27 -25.13 -20.92
N PRO A 223 -27.38 -23.79 -20.84
CA PRO A 223 -26.49 -22.93 -20.07
C PRO A 223 -27.18 -22.14 -18.92
N ASN A 224 -26.33 -21.59 -18.03
CA ASN A 224 -26.56 -20.52 -17.04
C ASN A 224 -27.32 -20.83 -15.72
N PRO A 225 -27.13 -20.04 -14.63
CA PRO A 225 -26.17 -18.95 -14.37
C PRO A 225 -25.32 -19.14 -13.08
N SER A 226 -24.36 -18.25 -12.90
CA SER A 226 -23.38 -18.10 -11.80
C SER A 226 -23.80 -18.58 -10.39
N PRO A 227 -22.91 -19.26 -9.63
CA PRO A 227 -23.14 -19.51 -8.21
C PRO A 227 -22.52 -18.39 -7.35
N LEU A 228 -23.39 -17.62 -6.69
CA LEU A 228 -23.06 -17.00 -5.41
C LEU A 228 -23.07 -18.11 -4.34
N LEU A 229 -21.98 -18.21 -3.58
CA LEU A 229 -21.92 -18.74 -2.20
C LEU A 229 -22.72 -20.03 -1.94
N SER A 230 -22.26 -21.17 -2.46
CA SER A 230 -22.72 -22.48 -1.98
C SER A 230 -21.68 -23.59 -2.15
N SER A 231 -20.46 -23.36 -1.69
CA SER A 231 -19.55 -24.47 -1.37
C SER A 231 -18.52 -24.01 -0.36
N CYS A 232 -18.63 -24.51 0.87
CA CYS A 232 -17.43 -24.72 1.68
C CYS A 232 -16.53 -25.66 0.88
N PRO A 233 -15.24 -25.37 0.66
CA PRO A 233 -14.35 -26.34 0.05
C PRO A 233 -14.14 -27.46 1.07
N THR A 234 -14.90 -28.55 0.94
CA THR A 234 -14.79 -29.77 1.76
C THR A 234 -13.50 -30.56 1.46
N SER A 235 -12.51 -29.96 0.80
CA SER A 235 -11.26 -30.61 0.42
C SER A 235 -10.09 -29.64 0.44
N LEU A 236 -9.89 -28.96 1.57
CA LEU A 236 -8.54 -28.63 1.99
C LEU A 236 -7.99 -29.88 2.65
N SER A 237 -7.19 -30.66 1.92
CA SER A 237 -6.41 -31.74 2.52
C SER A 237 -5.56 -31.14 3.63
N PHE A 238 -5.82 -31.60 4.87
CA PHE A 238 -5.06 -31.20 6.03
C PHE A 238 -3.56 -31.43 5.76
N PRO A 239 -2.67 -30.53 6.20
CA PRO A 239 -1.25 -30.76 6.04
C PRO A 239 -0.82 -32.08 6.70
N ARG A 240 0.02 -32.85 6.00
CA ARG A 240 0.46 -34.22 6.39
C ARG A 240 0.96 -34.34 7.84
N TYR A 241 1.49 -33.29 8.44
CA TYR A 241 1.98 -33.31 9.83
C TYR A 241 0.87 -33.48 10.90
N LEU A 242 -0.39 -33.19 10.58
CA LEU A 242 -1.52 -33.49 11.49
C LEU A 242 -1.96 -34.96 11.44
N HIS A 243 -1.50 -35.74 10.45
CA HIS A 243 -1.80 -37.18 10.40
C HIS A 243 -1.06 -37.98 11.47
N VAL A 244 0.03 -37.44 12.04
CA VAL A 244 0.79 -38.08 13.14
C VAL A 244 -0.01 -38.06 14.46
N LEU A 245 -1.04 -37.22 14.57
CA LEU A 245 -1.89 -37.12 15.76
C LEU A 245 -3.16 -37.98 15.67
N ARG A 246 -3.32 -38.77 14.60
CA ARG A 246 -4.55 -39.51 14.30
C ARG A 246 -4.88 -40.61 15.33
N ASP A 247 -3.92 -41.03 16.16
CA ASP A 247 -4.10 -42.06 17.20
C ASP A 247 -4.42 -41.50 18.60
N LYS A 248 -4.59 -40.17 18.75
CA LYS A 248 -5.13 -39.57 19.97
C LYS A 248 -6.38 -38.78 19.61
N GLU A 249 -7.45 -38.91 20.40
CA GLU A 249 -8.67 -38.10 20.30
C GLU A 249 -8.36 -36.60 20.48
N ILE A 250 -7.78 -35.98 19.46
CA ILE A 250 -7.49 -34.55 19.44
C ILE A 250 -8.44 -33.97 18.40
N ALA A 251 -9.57 -33.46 18.88
CA ALA A 251 -10.43 -32.63 18.05
C ALA A 251 -9.60 -31.45 17.53
N PRO A 252 -9.48 -31.25 16.20
CA PRO A 252 -8.74 -30.10 15.69
C PRO A 252 -9.39 -28.83 16.21
N LEU A 253 -8.59 -27.95 16.82
CA LEU A 253 -9.07 -26.65 17.28
C LEU A 253 -9.36 -25.78 16.05
N THR A 254 -10.60 -25.81 15.59
CA THR A 254 -11.07 -24.95 14.51
C THR A 254 -11.50 -23.61 15.09
N ARG A 255 -10.98 -22.51 14.54
CA ARG A 255 -11.44 -21.15 14.83
C ARG A 255 -11.98 -20.52 13.55
N THR A 256 -13.27 -20.17 13.57
CA THR A 256 -13.92 -19.48 12.46
C THR A 256 -14.05 -18.00 12.81
N PHE A 257 -13.48 -17.13 11.97
CA PHE A 257 -13.59 -15.69 12.12
C PHE A 257 -14.61 -15.15 11.11
N GLN A 258 -15.69 -14.55 11.61
CA GLN A 258 -16.71 -13.94 10.76
C GLN A 258 -16.47 -12.44 10.65
N PHE A 259 -16.17 -11.98 9.44
CA PHE A 259 -15.99 -10.55 9.13
C PHE A 259 -17.19 -10.00 8.35
N GLN A 260 -17.58 -8.75 8.60
CA GLN A 260 -18.56 -8.06 7.75
C GLN A 260 -17.97 -7.70 6.38
N CYS A 261 -16.67 -7.48 6.32
CA CYS A 261 -15.87 -7.26 5.12
C CYS A 261 -14.44 -7.73 5.44
N ILE A 262 -13.82 -8.49 4.53
CA ILE A 262 -12.42 -8.91 4.66
C ILE A 262 -11.57 -7.84 3.95
N PRO A 263 -10.71 -7.10 4.68
CA PRO A 263 -9.84 -6.11 4.06
C PRO A 263 -8.93 -6.75 3.01
N TYR A 264 -8.80 -6.10 1.85
CA TYR A 264 -7.76 -6.47 0.89
C TYR A 264 -6.40 -6.31 1.58
N GLY A 265 -5.56 -7.36 1.51
CA GLY A 265 -4.28 -7.41 2.23
C GLY A 265 -4.34 -7.95 3.66
N LEU A 266 -5.51 -8.37 4.20
CA LEU A 266 -5.57 -8.99 5.53
C LEU A 266 -4.59 -10.16 5.66
N PHE A 267 -4.60 -11.08 4.70
CA PHE A 267 -3.71 -12.25 4.73
C PHE A 267 -2.24 -11.87 4.53
N ALA A 268 -1.95 -10.87 3.69
CA ALA A 268 -0.60 -10.33 3.56
C ALA A 268 -0.09 -9.83 4.92
N ARG A 269 -0.90 -9.06 5.64
CA ARG A 269 -0.56 -8.52 6.97
C ARG A 269 -0.50 -9.59 8.07
N VAL A 270 -1.30 -10.65 7.95
CA VAL A 270 -1.24 -11.81 8.85
C VAL A 270 0.04 -12.61 8.63
N ILE A 271 0.54 -12.70 7.39
CA ILE A 271 1.83 -13.35 7.10
C ILE A 271 2.99 -12.54 7.68
N VAL A 272 2.86 -11.21 7.70
CA VAL A 272 3.89 -10.27 8.20
C VAL A 272 3.95 -10.21 9.74
N ARG A 273 2.85 -10.52 10.45
CA ARG A 273 2.76 -10.46 11.92
C ARG A 273 2.94 -11.81 12.58
#